data_AF-A0AAP5YFF5-F1
#
_entry.id   AF-A0AAP5YFF5-F1
#
_cell.length_a   1.000
_cell.length_b   1.000
_cell.length_c   1.000
_cell.angle_alpha   90.00
_cell.angle_beta   90.00
_cell.angle_gamma   90.00
#
_symmetry.space_group_name_H-M   'P 1'
#
loop_
_entity.id
_entity.type
_entity.pdbx_description
1 polymer ?
#
loop_
_entity_poly.entity_id
_entity_poly.type
_entity_poly.pdbx_seq_one_letter_code
_entity_poly.pdbx_strand_id
1 'polypeptide(L)'
;LFYRPQEVPTDSKAVRLKLYHRDEPIHLSDVMPMLENLGLRVIGESPYEIEKNNGQTFWILDFSMLHKSDKTVDLREARDRFQQAFAAIWAGDLESDGFNRLVLGASLSGREISILRAYARYMRQVGFPFSQQYIEDTLSHYPDLATGLVNLFAKRFDPKHKGSEKGQS
;
A
#
# COMPACT_ATOMS: atom_id res chain seq x y z
N LEU A 1 -12.00 -7.17 1.58
CA LEU A 1 -11.93 -7.88 0.29
C LEU A 1 -11.67 -6.88 -0.84
N PHE A 2 -10.51 -6.97 -1.49
CA PHE A 2 -10.13 -6.12 -2.63
C PHE A 2 -10.17 -6.92 -3.94
N TYR A 3 -10.79 -6.39 -5.01
CA TYR A 3 -10.99 -7.12 -6.27
C TYR A 3 -11.29 -6.21 -7.47
N ARG A 4 -11.21 -6.77 -8.69
CA ARG A 4 -11.71 -6.13 -9.92
C ARG A 4 -13.12 -6.64 -10.24
N PRO A 5 -14.10 -5.78 -10.56
CA PRO A 5 -15.39 -6.22 -11.08
C PRO A 5 -15.24 -7.02 -12.38
N GLN A 6 -15.98 -8.12 -12.52
CA GLN A 6 -15.89 -9.00 -13.70
C GLN A 6 -16.45 -8.36 -14.99
N GLU A 7 -17.33 -7.37 -14.85
CA GLU A 7 -17.99 -6.65 -15.94
C GLU A 7 -17.06 -5.63 -16.63
N VAL A 8 -15.85 -5.43 -16.11
CA VAL A 8 -14.93 -4.39 -16.55
C VAL A 8 -13.69 -5.04 -17.21
N PRO A 9 -13.18 -4.48 -18.32
CA PRO A 9 -11.97 -4.96 -18.98
C PRO A 9 -10.77 -5.13 -18.04
N THR A 10 -9.92 -6.11 -18.33
CA THR A 10 -8.74 -6.48 -17.51
C THR A 10 -7.69 -5.36 -17.42
N ASP A 11 -7.65 -4.46 -18.39
CA ASP A 11 -6.79 -3.28 -18.43
C ASP A 11 -7.39 -2.07 -17.68
N SER A 12 -8.62 -2.19 -17.17
CA SER A 12 -9.25 -1.10 -16.43
C SER A 12 -8.56 -0.83 -15.09
N LYS A 13 -8.51 0.46 -14.78
CA LYS A 13 -8.05 1.01 -13.51
C LYS A 13 -9.09 0.85 -12.38
N ALA A 14 -10.30 0.39 -12.70
CA ALA A 14 -11.38 0.22 -11.72
C ALA A 14 -11.11 -0.96 -10.77
N VAL A 15 -11.23 -0.68 -9.48
CA VAL A 15 -11.06 -1.64 -8.39
C VAL A 15 -12.13 -1.41 -7.33
N ARG A 16 -12.49 -2.47 -6.60
CA ARG A 16 -13.44 -2.41 -5.49
C ARG A 16 -12.85 -2.94 -4.21
N LEU A 17 -13.27 -2.36 -3.09
CA LEU A 17 -12.91 -2.80 -1.75
C LEU A 17 -14.17 -2.93 -0.92
N LYS A 18 -14.44 -4.12 -0.41
CA LYS A 18 -15.43 -4.36 0.63
C LYS A 18 -14.76 -4.44 1.98
N LEU A 19 -15.14 -3.56 2.90
CA LEU A 19 -14.79 -3.64 4.31
C LEU A 19 -15.97 -4.22 5.08
N TYR A 20 -15.66 -5.04 6.08
CA TYR A 20 -16.65 -5.68 6.94
C TYR A 20 -16.34 -5.28 8.37
N HIS A 21 -17.35 -4.74 9.05
CA HIS A 21 -17.23 -4.32 10.43
C HIS A 21 -18.41 -4.86 11.24
N ARG A 22 -18.17 -5.07 12.54
CA ARG A 22 -19.16 -5.58 13.46
C ARG A 22 -19.66 -4.45 14.34
N ASP A 23 -20.95 -4.46 14.66
CA ASP A 23 -21.63 -3.59 15.60
C ASP A 23 -21.75 -2.12 15.11
N GLU A 24 -20.64 -1.44 14.83
CA GLU A 24 -20.62 -0.02 14.41
C GLU A 24 -20.23 0.17 12.93
N PRO A 25 -20.70 1.25 12.27
CA PRO A 25 -20.21 1.61 10.94
C PRO A 25 -18.81 2.19 11.02
N ILE A 26 -17.96 1.85 10.04
CA ILE A 26 -16.65 2.49 9.90
C ILE A 26 -16.82 3.93 9.40
N HIS A 27 -16.22 4.90 10.08
CA HIS A 27 -16.19 6.28 9.61
C HIS A 27 -15.31 6.42 8.36
N LEU A 28 -15.87 7.07 7.34
CA LEU A 28 -15.22 7.28 6.05
C LEU A 28 -13.95 8.13 6.19
N SER A 29 -13.98 9.12 7.07
CA SER A 29 -12.83 9.97 7.40
C SER A 29 -11.59 9.19 7.81
N ASP A 30 -11.78 7.99 8.37
CA ASP A 30 -10.68 7.18 8.91
C ASP A 30 -10.06 6.34 7.79
N VAL A 31 -10.90 5.81 6.89
CA VAL A 31 -10.48 4.93 5.78
C VAL A 31 -9.91 5.73 4.61
N MET A 32 -10.54 6.84 4.26
CA MET A 32 -10.26 7.62 3.05
C MET A 32 -8.78 8.01 2.92
N PRO A 33 -8.12 8.57 3.96
CA PRO A 33 -6.70 8.93 3.87
C PRO A 33 -5.80 7.73 3.57
N MET A 34 -6.11 6.55 4.13
CA MET A 34 -5.32 5.34 3.91
C MET A 34 -5.43 4.87 2.45
N LEU A 35 -6.64 4.89 1.89
CA LEU A 35 -6.87 4.51 0.49
C LEU A 35 -6.16 5.48 -0.48
N GLU A 36 -6.21 6.77 -0.19
CA GLU A 36 -5.52 7.79 -0.98
C GLU A 36 -4.00 7.64 -0.94
N ASN A 37 -3.45 7.37 0.25
CA ASN A 37 -2.02 7.10 0.46
C ASN A 37 -1.57 5.81 -0.23
N LEU A 38 -2.44 4.80 -0.36
CA LEU A 38 -2.19 3.60 -1.16
C LEU A 38 -2.30 3.84 -2.69
N GLY A 39 -2.55 5.07 -3.13
CA GLY A 39 -2.59 5.43 -4.55
C GLY A 39 -3.92 5.15 -5.22
N LEU A 40 -4.98 4.98 -4.44
CA LEU A 40 -6.34 4.83 -4.94
C LEU A 40 -7.06 6.18 -4.95
N ARG A 41 -7.98 6.33 -5.89
CA ARG A 41 -8.93 7.44 -5.94
C ARG A 41 -10.31 6.87 -5.71
N VAL A 42 -10.94 7.23 -4.61
CA VAL A 42 -12.32 6.81 -4.32
C VAL A 42 -13.27 7.59 -5.21
N ILE A 43 -14.18 6.88 -5.87
CA ILE A 43 -15.20 7.43 -6.77
C ILE A 43 -16.57 7.44 -6.08
N GLY A 44 -16.81 6.45 -5.24
CA GLY A 44 -18.00 6.39 -4.43
C GLY A 44 -17.95 5.23 -3.44
N GLU A 45 -18.91 5.23 -2.54
CA GLU A 45 -19.09 4.22 -1.52
C GLU A 45 -20.57 3.86 -1.40
N SER A 46 -20.84 2.66 -0.91
CA SER A 46 -22.19 2.21 -0.60
C SER A 46 -22.15 1.42 0.70
N PRO A 47 -22.69 1.97 1.81
CA PRO A 47 -22.83 1.23 3.05
C PRO A 47 -24.05 0.31 2.99
N TYR A 48 -23.92 -0.89 3.52
CA TYR A 48 -25.00 -1.86 3.68
C TYR A 48 -25.01 -2.34 5.13
N GLU A 49 -26.16 -2.21 5.76
CA GLU A 49 -26.43 -2.74 7.09
C GLU A 49 -27.05 -4.14 6.97
N ILE A 50 -26.56 -5.07 7.80
CA ILE A 50 -27.07 -6.44 7.88
C ILE A 50 -27.41 -6.74 9.32
N GLU A 51 -28.70 -6.80 9.61
CA GLU A 51 -29.21 -7.29 10.89
C GLU A 51 -29.39 -8.81 10.83
N LYS A 52 -28.80 -9.52 11.80
CA LYS A 52 -29.06 -10.94 12.01
C LYS A 52 -30.25 -11.13 12.93
N ASN A 53 -30.93 -12.27 12.79
CA ASN A 53 -32.06 -12.67 13.64
C ASN A 53 -31.75 -12.71 15.16
N ASN A 54 -30.46 -12.72 15.54
CA ASN A 54 -30.01 -12.69 16.92
C ASN A 54 -29.73 -11.26 17.45
N GLY A 55 -30.11 -10.22 16.72
CA GLY A 55 -29.92 -8.81 17.09
C GLY A 55 -28.50 -8.28 16.84
N GLN A 56 -27.61 -9.04 16.18
CA GLN A 56 -26.28 -8.55 15.80
C GLN A 56 -26.34 -7.80 14.49
N THR A 57 -25.74 -6.61 14.46
CA THR A 57 -25.62 -5.78 13.26
C THR A 57 -24.21 -5.90 12.68
N PHE A 58 -24.14 -6.08 11.36
CA PHE A 58 -22.90 -6.08 10.59
C PHE A 58 -22.97 -5.01 9.51
N TRP A 59 -21.88 -4.29 9.32
CA TRP A 59 -21.75 -3.25 8.32
C TRP A 59 -20.82 -3.71 7.21
N ILE A 60 -21.27 -3.54 5.96
CA ILE A 60 -20.44 -3.72 4.77
C ILE A 60 -20.29 -2.36 4.10
N LEU A 61 -19.06 -1.89 3.94
CA LEU A 61 -18.77 -0.72 3.12
C LEU A 61 -18.17 -1.18 1.80
N ASP A 62 -18.85 -0.87 0.69
CA ASP A 62 -18.40 -1.21 -0.67
C ASP A 62 -17.88 0.04 -1.39
N PHE A 63 -16.57 0.13 -1.54
CA PHE A 63 -15.89 1.23 -2.21
C PHE A 63 -15.68 0.92 -3.70
N SER A 64 -16.04 1.89 -4.53
CA SER A 64 -15.71 1.92 -5.96
C SER A 64 -14.56 2.91 -6.17
N MET A 65 -13.44 2.44 -6.72
CA MET A 65 -12.21 3.22 -6.78
C MET A 65 -11.49 3.06 -8.12
N LEU A 66 -10.58 3.98 -8.40
CA LEU A 66 -9.64 3.93 -9.52
C LEU A 66 -8.21 3.89 -8.98
N HIS A 67 -7.40 2.98 -9.47
CA HIS A 67 -5.95 3.02 -9.21
C HIS A 67 -5.27 4.04 -10.14
N LYS A 68 -4.27 4.76 -9.63
CA LYS A 68 -3.59 5.84 -10.38
C LYS A 68 -2.47 5.37 -11.32
N SER A 69 -1.91 4.15 -11.17
CA SER A 69 -0.77 3.74 -12.00
C SER A 69 -1.14 3.52 -13.47
N ASP A 70 -0.19 3.81 -14.34
CA ASP A 70 -0.25 3.55 -15.78
C ASP A 70 0.24 2.16 -16.18
N LYS A 71 0.90 1.43 -15.26
CA LYS A 71 1.24 0.03 -15.47
C LYS A 71 0.00 -0.84 -15.23
N THR A 72 -0.19 -1.85 -16.07
CA THR A 72 -1.17 -2.91 -15.84
C THR A 72 -0.80 -3.67 -14.59
N VAL A 73 -1.49 -3.39 -13.48
CA VAL A 73 -1.30 -4.12 -12.22
C VAL A 73 -1.96 -5.49 -12.35
N ASP A 74 -1.20 -6.58 -12.15
CA ASP A 74 -1.83 -7.88 -11.89
C ASP A 74 -2.49 -7.80 -10.51
N LEU A 75 -3.80 -7.57 -10.54
CA LEU A 75 -4.60 -7.41 -9.34
C LEU A 75 -4.63 -8.66 -8.48
N ARG A 76 -4.36 -9.85 -9.02
CA ARG A 76 -4.35 -11.08 -8.20
C ARG A 76 -3.17 -11.07 -7.24
N GLU A 77 -1.97 -10.74 -7.73
CA GLU A 77 -0.77 -10.62 -6.90
C GLU A 77 -0.80 -9.35 -6.03
N ALA A 78 -1.31 -8.24 -6.57
CA ALA A 78 -1.42 -7.00 -5.83
C ALA A 78 -2.48 -7.08 -4.71
N ARG A 79 -3.50 -7.93 -4.85
CA ARG A 79 -4.59 -8.06 -3.86
C ARG A 79 -4.07 -8.39 -2.47
N ASP A 80 -3.25 -9.41 -2.35
CA ASP A 80 -2.86 -9.93 -1.04
C ASP A 80 -1.91 -8.93 -0.36
N ARG A 81 -0.97 -8.34 -1.10
CA ARG A 81 -0.10 -7.27 -0.59
C ARG A 81 -0.87 -6.02 -0.19
N PHE A 82 -1.85 -5.61 -1.01
CA PHE A 82 -2.70 -4.47 -0.68
C PHE A 82 -3.49 -4.73 0.60
N GLN A 83 -4.13 -5.89 0.73
CA GLN A 83 -4.91 -6.22 1.92
C GLN A 83 -4.04 -6.28 3.18
N GLN A 84 -2.85 -6.88 3.08
CA GLN A 84 -1.89 -6.92 4.18
C GLN A 84 -1.40 -5.52 4.57
N ALA A 85 -1.03 -4.69 3.59
CA ALA A 85 -0.57 -3.33 3.85
C ALA A 85 -1.71 -2.48 4.45
N PHE A 86 -2.91 -2.53 3.87
CA PHE A 86 -4.08 -1.82 4.38
C PHE A 86 -4.41 -2.24 5.81
N ALA A 87 -4.45 -3.54 6.11
CA ALA A 87 -4.74 -4.03 7.46
C ALA A 87 -3.67 -3.59 8.47
N ALA A 88 -2.40 -3.61 8.10
CA ALA A 88 -1.32 -3.18 8.98
C ALA A 88 -1.30 -1.66 9.20
N ILE A 89 -1.67 -0.86 8.18
CA ILE A 89 -1.86 0.60 8.35
C ILE A 89 -3.07 0.87 9.26
N TRP A 90 -4.18 0.14 9.05
CA TRP A 90 -5.39 0.23 9.87
C TRP A 90 -5.12 -0.10 11.33
N ALA A 91 -4.30 -1.11 11.60
CA ALA A 91 -3.90 -1.50 12.95
C ALA A 91 -2.88 -0.53 13.59
N GLY A 92 -2.30 0.40 12.81
CA GLY A 92 -1.24 1.31 13.26
C GLY A 92 0.17 0.69 13.27
N ASP A 93 0.33 -0.52 12.74
CA ASP A 93 1.63 -1.21 12.64
C ASP A 93 2.51 -0.63 11.52
N LEU A 94 1.89 -0.01 10.51
CA LEU A 94 2.56 0.69 9.42
C LEU A 94 2.09 2.12 9.30
N GLU A 95 2.99 2.99 8.89
CA GLU A 95 2.71 4.40 8.66
C GLU A 95 1.83 4.62 7.42
N SER A 96 0.92 5.60 7.50
CA SER A 96 0.05 6.02 6.39
C SER A 96 0.64 7.28 5.73
N ASP A 97 1.44 7.11 4.67
CA ASP A 97 2.03 8.21 3.89
C ASP A 97 2.12 7.88 2.39
N GLY A 98 2.62 8.82 1.58
CA GLY A 98 2.64 8.69 0.13
C GLY A 98 3.56 7.58 -0.40
N PHE A 99 4.46 7.00 0.41
CA PHE A 99 5.23 5.83 -0.02
C PHE A 99 4.34 4.61 -0.23
N ASN A 100 3.17 4.54 0.42
CA ASN A 100 2.27 3.40 0.33
C ASN A 100 1.71 3.18 -1.08
N ARG A 101 1.79 4.18 -1.97
CA ARG A 101 1.50 4.03 -3.41
C ARG A 101 2.35 2.96 -4.08
N LEU A 102 3.56 2.72 -3.56
CA LEU A 102 4.48 1.70 -4.07
C LEU A 102 4.00 0.27 -3.82
N VAL A 103 3.01 0.05 -2.95
CA VAL A 103 2.38 -1.27 -2.77
C VAL A 103 1.77 -1.74 -4.08
N LEU A 104 1.03 -0.85 -4.75
CA LEU A 104 0.39 -1.14 -6.03
C LEU A 104 1.30 -0.78 -7.21
N GLY A 105 2.04 0.33 -7.12
CA GLY A 105 2.85 0.85 -8.22
C GLY A 105 4.18 0.14 -8.46
N ALA A 106 4.81 -0.39 -7.40
CA ALA A 106 6.13 -1.02 -7.46
C ALA A 106 6.14 -2.45 -6.90
N SER A 107 4.97 -3.00 -6.55
CA SER A 107 4.87 -4.36 -6.05
C SER A 107 5.65 -4.57 -4.73
N LEU A 108 5.79 -3.53 -3.91
CA LEU A 108 6.53 -3.58 -2.64
C LEU A 108 5.60 -3.92 -1.46
N SER A 109 6.10 -4.67 -0.50
CA SER A 109 5.45 -4.86 0.80
C SER A 109 5.62 -3.64 1.70
N GLY A 110 4.77 -3.50 2.71
CA GLY A 110 4.89 -2.41 3.70
C GLY A 110 6.23 -2.39 4.45
N ARG A 111 6.83 -3.57 4.65
CA ARG A 111 8.17 -3.68 5.25
C ARG A 111 9.26 -3.15 4.31
N GLU A 112 9.19 -3.46 3.03
CA GLU A 112 10.13 -2.95 2.03
C GLU A 112 10.00 -1.43 1.87
N ILE A 113 8.77 -0.92 1.90
CA ILE A 113 8.50 0.52 1.90
C ILE A 113 9.12 1.22 3.11
N SER A 114 9.14 0.56 4.27
CA SER A 114 9.77 1.10 5.48
C SER A 114 11.28 1.33 5.31
N ILE A 115 11.95 0.58 4.42
CA ILE A 115 13.37 0.81 4.06
C ILE A 115 13.51 2.14 3.31
N LEU A 116 12.64 2.39 2.32
CA LEU A 116 12.64 3.63 1.55
C LEU A 116 12.34 4.84 2.44
N ARG A 117 11.40 4.69 3.36
CA ARG A 117 11.08 5.69 4.39
C ARG A 117 12.28 5.98 5.29
N ALA A 118 13.01 4.95 5.71
CA ALA A 118 14.23 5.12 6.50
C ALA A 118 15.30 5.91 5.71
N TYR A 119 15.47 5.66 4.42
CA TYR A 119 16.35 6.46 3.57
C TYR A 119 15.91 7.92 3.49
N ALA A 120 14.63 8.19 3.28
CA ALA A 120 14.11 9.56 3.22
C ALA A 120 14.33 10.32 4.55
N ARG A 121 14.11 9.65 5.69
CA ARG A 121 14.39 10.21 7.02
C ARG A 121 15.87 10.49 7.23
N TYR A 122 16.73 9.56 6.83
CA TYR A 122 18.17 9.74 6.91
C TYR A 122 18.65 10.92 6.06
N MET A 123 18.17 11.05 4.82
CA MET A 123 18.48 12.18 3.93
C MET A 123 18.11 13.52 4.58
N ARG A 124 16.94 13.60 5.23
CA ARG A 124 16.57 14.80 6.01
C ARG A 124 17.53 15.08 7.16
N GLN A 125 17.95 14.05 7.89
CA GLN A 125 18.87 14.21 9.03
C GLN A 125 20.24 14.74 8.61
N VAL A 126 20.74 14.33 7.43
CA VAL A 126 22.03 14.82 6.90
C VAL A 126 21.92 16.12 6.09
N GLY A 127 20.75 16.77 6.10
CA GLY A 127 20.55 18.12 5.55
C GLY A 127 20.28 18.18 4.05
N PHE A 128 19.80 17.10 3.41
CA PHE A 128 19.34 17.20 2.02
C PHE A 128 18.15 18.16 1.90
N PRO A 129 18.08 18.99 0.83
CA PRO A 129 17.06 20.02 0.68
C PRO A 129 15.69 19.49 0.22
N PHE A 130 15.55 18.17 -0.01
CA PHE A 130 14.33 17.58 -0.54
C PHE A 130 13.34 17.22 0.56
N SER A 131 12.06 17.55 0.34
CA SER A 131 10.98 17.15 1.25
C SER A 131 10.68 15.66 1.12
N GLN A 132 10.09 15.06 2.17
CA GLN A 132 9.67 13.66 2.13
C GLN A 132 8.62 13.46 1.02
N GLN A 133 7.65 14.38 0.89
CA GLN A 133 6.65 14.36 -0.17
C GLN A 133 7.30 14.32 -1.57
N TYR A 134 8.35 15.11 -1.79
CA TYR A 134 9.07 15.09 -3.07
C TYR A 134 9.73 13.73 -3.35
N ILE A 135 10.31 13.08 -2.32
CA ILE A 135 10.92 11.75 -2.45
C ILE A 135 9.83 10.69 -2.72
N GLU A 136 8.71 10.75 -1.99
CA GLU A 136 7.55 9.87 -2.18
C GLU A 136 7.01 9.94 -3.61
N ASP A 137 6.77 11.15 -4.09
CA ASP A 137 6.27 11.39 -5.44
C ASP A 137 7.30 10.90 -6.47
N THR A 138 8.59 11.21 -6.29
CA THR A 138 9.66 10.76 -7.20
C THR A 138 9.71 9.24 -7.30
N LEU A 139 9.77 8.52 -6.17
CA LEU A 139 9.81 7.06 -6.19
C LEU A 139 8.53 6.45 -6.76
N SER A 140 7.38 7.07 -6.54
CA SER A 140 6.10 6.65 -7.14
C SER A 140 6.10 6.78 -8.67
N HIS A 141 6.75 7.80 -9.22
CA HIS A 141 6.92 7.98 -10.67
C HIS A 141 7.94 7.00 -11.27
N TYR A 142 8.93 6.55 -10.48
CA TYR A 142 9.97 5.62 -10.91
C TYR A 142 9.95 4.32 -10.09
N PRO A 143 8.90 3.48 -10.22
CA PRO A 143 8.72 2.29 -9.39
C PRO A 143 9.87 1.28 -9.52
N ASP A 144 10.44 1.15 -10.72
CA ASP A 144 11.55 0.22 -10.97
C ASP A 144 12.83 0.64 -10.20
N LEU A 145 13.06 1.94 -10.01
CA LEU A 145 14.15 2.45 -9.17
C LEU A 145 13.86 2.19 -7.68
N ALA A 146 12.62 2.40 -7.22
CA ALA A 146 12.22 2.09 -5.85
C ALA A 146 12.48 0.60 -5.53
N THR A 147 12.07 -0.30 -6.41
CA THR A 147 12.35 -1.74 -6.28
C THR A 147 13.84 -2.04 -6.33
N GLY A 148 14.60 -1.36 -7.20
CA GLY A 148 16.05 -1.47 -7.25
C GLY A 148 16.74 -1.11 -5.93
N LEU A 149 16.31 -0.04 -5.26
CA LEU A 149 16.83 0.40 -3.96
C LEU A 149 16.56 -0.64 -2.86
N VAL A 150 15.34 -1.17 -2.81
CA VAL A 150 14.98 -2.24 -1.86
C VAL A 150 15.82 -3.49 -2.12
N ASN A 151 15.97 -3.90 -3.38
CA ASN A 151 16.79 -5.05 -3.76
C ASN A 151 18.26 -4.87 -3.39
N LEU A 152 18.80 -3.66 -3.59
CA LEU A 152 20.17 -3.34 -3.18
C LEU A 152 20.35 -3.44 -1.66
N PHE A 153 19.39 -2.93 -0.89
CA PHE A 153 19.39 -3.09 0.56
C PHE A 153 19.36 -4.57 0.94
N ALA A 154 18.42 -5.34 0.40
CA ALA A 154 18.30 -6.77 0.70
C ALA A 154 19.60 -7.53 0.41
N LYS A 155 20.24 -7.28 -0.74
CA LYS A 155 21.53 -7.89 -1.11
C LYS A 155 22.68 -7.46 -0.20
N ARG A 156 22.78 -6.18 0.16
CA ARG A 156 23.85 -5.65 1.02
C ARG A 156 23.75 -6.17 2.46
N PHE A 157 22.53 -6.40 2.94
CA PHE A 157 22.27 -6.84 4.31
C PHE A 157 21.89 -8.32 4.42
N ASP A 158 22.04 -9.09 3.34
CA ASP A 158 21.85 -10.54 3.36
C ASP A 158 22.91 -11.20 4.27
N PRO A 159 22.51 -11.84 5.38
CA PRO A 159 23.44 -12.54 6.28
C PRO A 159 24.25 -13.62 5.56
N LYS A 160 23.71 -14.24 4.49
CA LYS A 160 24.40 -15.27 3.71
C LYS A 160 25.50 -14.72 2.81
N HIS A 161 25.51 -13.41 2.55
CA HIS A 161 26.57 -12.75 1.78
C HIS A 161 27.63 -12.06 2.67
N LYS A 162 27.33 -11.80 3.94
CA LYS A 162 28.30 -11.32 4.94
C LYS A 162 29.37 -12.35 5.35
N GLY A 163 29.40 -13.52 4.72
CA GLY A 163 30.36 -14.60 4.98
C GLY A 163 31.61 -14.64 4.09
N SER A 164 31.70 -13.86 3.01
CA SER A 164 32.83 -13.94 2.04
C SER A 164 33.76 -12.72 2.01
N GLU A 165 33.79 -11.91 3.08
CA GLU A 165 34.87 -10.95 3.32
C GLU A 165 35.45 -11.14 4.73
N LYS A 166 35.90 -12.37 5.03
CA LYS A 166 36.89 -12.60 6.08
C LYS A 166 38.21 -13.02 5.43
N GLY A 167 39.06 -12.02 5.21
CA GLY A 167 40.52 -12.10 5.18
C GLY A 167 41.15 -13.08 4.19
N GLN A 168 41.64 -12.55 3.06
CA GLN A 168 42.83 -13.07 2.38
C GLN A 168 43.43 -11.97 1.48
N SER A 169 44.30 -11.16 2.07
CA SER A 169 45.64 -10.75 1.58
C SER A 169 46.15 -9.59 2.40
#